data_AF-A0A7K3S3N2-F1
#
_entry.id   AF-A0A7K3S3N2-F1
#
_cell.length_a   1.000
_cell.length_b   1.000
_cell.length_c   1.000
_cell.angle_alpha   90.00
_cell.angle_beta   90.00
_cell.angle_gamma   90.00
#
_symmetry.space_group_name_H-M   'P 1'
#
loop_
_entity.id
_entity.type
_entity.pdbx_description
1 polymer ?
#
loop_
_entity_poly.entity_id
_entity_poly.type
_entity_poly.pdbx_seq_one_letter_code
_entity_poly.pdbx_strand_id
1 'polypeptide(L)'
;MPEQPAPNHPGPDARFTDEQAAVLTGARRRALRDGDRQIDTAHLLHSLIETDPDVREAFDGGPQLAKVLGYLVQRSIGYGLRWQGSVEDSGAVPAVRDPAADGWSPSALAAMDDALYRAASRGED
;
A
#
# COMPACT_ATOMS: atom_id res chain seq x y z
N MET A 1 23.22 -2.27 31.19
CA MET A 1 22.82 -3.30 30.22
C MET A 1 22.55 -2.58 28.91
N PRO A 2 23.28 -2.83 27.80
CA PRO A 2 22.92 -2.22 26.53
C PRO A 2 21.69 -2.95 25.98
N GLU A 3 20.66 -2.20 25.58
CA GLU A 3 19.46 -2.76 24.94
C GLU A 3 19.83 -3.31 23.57
N GLN A 4 19.47 -4.57 23.33
CA GLN A 4 19.58 -5.23 22.04
C GLN A 4 18.60 -4.57 21.05
N PRO A 5 19.02 -4.22 19.83
CA PRO A 5 18.10 -3.72 18.82
C PRO A 5 17.10 -4.84 18.50
N ALA A 6 15.81 -4.50 18.51
CA ALA A 6 14.73 -5.41 18.16
C ALA A 6 14.98 -5.99 16.76
N PRO A 7 14.66 -7.27 16.51
CA PRO A 7 14.83 -7.86 15.20
C PRO A 7 13.95 -7.09 14.21
N ASN A 8 14.59 -6.45 13.22
CA ASN A 8 13.94 -5.94 12.02
C ASN A 8 13.09 -7.06 11.47
N HIS A 9 11.78 -6.99 11.68
CA HIS A 9 10.87 -7.89 10.99
C HIS A 9 11.03 -7.55 9.51
N PRO A 10 11.48 -8.49 8.66
CA PRO A 10 11.46 -8.23 7.24
C PRO A 10 10.01 -7.88 6.91
N GLY A 11 9.80 -6.70 6.33
CA GLY A 11 8.51 -6.36 5.76
C GLY A 11 8.06 -7.48 4.81
N PRO A 12 6.76 -7.56 4.50
CA PRO A 12 6.20 -8.64 3.67
C PRO A 12 6.95 -8.81 2.33
N ASP A 13 7.66 -7.76 1.92
CA ASP A 13 8.58 -7.61 0.79
C ASP A 13 9.63 -8.71 0.56
N ALA A 14 10.03 -9.46 1.59
CA ALA A 14 11.15 -10.39 1.49
C ALA A 14 10.84 -11.73 0.78
N ARG A 15 9.58 -12.00 0.42
CA ARG A 15 9.12 -13.29 -0.13
C ARG A 15 8.49 -13.20 -1.52
N PHE A 16 8.63 -12.07 -2.21
CA PHE A 16 7.85 -11.79 -3.40
C PHE A 16 8.52 -12.19 -4.70
N THR A 17 7.69 -12.55 -5.69
CA THR A 17 8.10 -12.76 -7.09
C THR A 17 8.58 -11.43 -7.70
N ASP A 18 9.30 -11.50 -8.82
CA ASP A 18 9.80 -10.30 -9.52
C ASP A 18 8.67 -9.32 -9.91
N GLU A 19 7.52 -9.86 -10.29
CA GLU A 19 6.32 -9.07 -10.63
C GLU A 19 5.76 -8.35 -9.39
N GLN A 20 5.66 -9.05 -8.27
CA GLN A 20 5.23 -8.47 -7.00
C GLN A 20 6.23 -7.41 -6.50
N ALA A 21 7.54 -7.64 -6.67
CA ALA A 21 8.58 -6.67 -6.35
C ALA A 21 8.47 -5.40 -7.22
N ALA A 22 8.12 -5.54 -8.50
CA ALA A 22 7.88 -4.42 -9.40
C ALA A 22 6.68 -3.57 -8.95
N VAL A 23 5.57 -4.21 -8.58
CA VAL A 23 4.37 -3.57 -8.01
C VAL A 23 4.71 -2.79 -6.74
N LEU A 24 5.48 -3.37 -5.83
CA LEU A 24 5.84 -2.71 -4.58
C LEU A 24 6.78 -1.53 -4.77
N THR A 25 7.72 -1.68 -5.71
CA THR A 25 8.61 -0.59 -6.10
C THR A 25 7.81 0.57 -6.71
N GLY A 26 6.83 0.30 -7.56
CA GLY A 26 5.95 1.32 -8.12
C GLY A 26 5.09 2.01 -7.05
N ALA A 27 4.49 1.23 -6.14
CA ALA A 27 3.72 1.76 -5.02
C ALA A 27 4.54 2.67 -4.10
N ARG A 28 5.78 2.28 -3.76
CA ARG A 28 6.72 3.11 -2.98
C ARG A 28 7.06 4.42 -3.66
N ARG A 29 7.41 4.38 -4.95
CA ARG A 29 7.71 5.60 -5.73
C ARG A 29 6.52 6.55 -5.74
N ARG A 30 5.30 6.01 -5.85
CA ARG A 30 4.07 6.79 -5.84
C ARG A 30 3.81 7.43 -4.48
N ALA A 31 3.87 6.67 -3.39
CA ALA A 31 3.72 7.20 -2.04
C ALA A 31 4.71 8.35 -1.76
N LEU A 32 5.98 8.18 -2.18
CA LEU A 32 7.00 9.23 -2.07
C LEU A 32 6.66 10.47 -2.90
N ARG A 33 6.23 10.29 -4.16
CA ARG A 33 5.85 11.38 -5.06
C ARG A 33 4.64 12.15 -4.54
N ASP A 34 3.68 11.45 -3.96
CA ASP A 34 2.42 12.01 -3.45
C ASP A 34 2.61 12.58 -2.01
N GLY A 35 3.80 12.40 -1.41
CA GLY A 35 4.18 12.96 -0.11
C GLY A 35 3.58 12.22 1.09
N ASP A 36 3.15 10.98 0.88
CA ASP A 36 2.55 10.14 1.90
C ASP A 36 3.62 9.44 2.74
N ARG A 37 3.35 9.34 4.05
CA ARG A 37 4.24 8.67 5.01
C ARG A 37 4.14 7.14 4.97
N GLN A 38 3.13 6.62 4.26
CA GLN A 38 2.78 5.20 4.22
C GLN A 38 2.37 4.79 2.81
N ILE A 39 2.73 3.56 2.43
CA ILE A 39 2.11 2.83 1.32
C ILE A 39 0.68 2.48 1.74
N ASP A 40 -0.29 2.75 0.88
CA ASP A 40 -1.71 2.49 1.13
C ASP A 40 -2.27 1.64 -0.02
N THR A 41 -3.48 1.10 0.12
CA THR A 41 -4.12 0.25 -0.89
C THR A 41 -4.28 0.95 -2.25
N ALA A 42 -4.45 2.27 -2.26
CA ALA A 42 -4.47 3.06 -3.50
C ALA A 42 -3.11 3.03 -4.24
N HIS A 43 -1.99 3.08 -3.50
CA HIS A 43 -0.65 2.99 -4.09
C HIS A 43 -0.41 1.61 -4.70
N LEU A 44 -0.79 0.55 -3.97
CA LEU A 44 -0.72 -0.83 -4.44
C LEU A 44 -1.57 -1.05 -5.68
N LEU A 45 -2.84 -0.66 -5.63
CA LEU A 45 -3.78 -0.86 -6.75
C LEU A 45 -3.34 -0.10 -8.00
N HIS A 46 -2.87 1.14 -7.85
CA HIS A 46 -2.37 1.90 -8.98
C HIS A 46 -1.14 1.22 -9.62
N SER A 47 -0.25 0.64 -8.80
CA SER A 47 0.92 -0.05 -9.32
C SER A 47 0.59 -1.40 -9.96
N LEU A 48 -0.41 -2.13 -9.44
CA LEU A 48 -0.92 -3.36 -10.04
C LEU A 48 -1.51 -3.10 -11.43
N ILE A 49 -2.38 -2.10 -11.56
CA ILE A 49 -2.99 -1.71 -12.85
C ILE A 49 -1.93 -1.31 -13.89
N GLU A 50 -0.84 -0.68 -13.46
CA GLU A 50 0.26 -0.25 -14.33
C GLU A 50 1.15 -1.42 -14.78
N THR A 51 1.37 -2.39 -13.91
CA THR A 51 2.36 -3.47 -14.11
C THR A 51 1.76 -4.73 -14.73
N ASP A 52 0.51 -5.04 -14.40
CA ASP A 52 -0.12 -6.32 -14.72
C ASP A 52 -1.33 -6.13 -15.69
N PRO A 53 -1.28 -6.68 -16.92
CA PRO A 53 -2.40 -6.63 -17.84
C PRO A 53 -3.64 -7.38 -17.36
N ASP A 54 -3.50 -8.48 -16.62
CA ASP A 54 -4.62 -9.31 -16.17
C ASP A 54 -5.42 -8.56 -15.10
N VAL A 55 -4.75 -7.74 -14.29
CA VAL A 55 -5.41 -6.81 -13.36
C VAL A 55 -6.28 -5.81 -14.11
N ARG A 56 -5.86 -5.32 -15.28
CA ARG A 56 -6.69 -4.40 -16.09
C ARG A 56 -7.90 -5.11 -16.68
N GLU A 57 -7.73 -6.36 -17.10
CA GLU A 57 -8.83 -7.18 -17.64
C GLU A 57 -9.87 -7.54 -16.58
N ALA A 58 -9.47 -7.67 -15.31
CA ALA A 58 -10.36 -7.96 -14.18
C ALA A 58 -11.40 -6.86 -13.87
N PHE A 59 -11.29 -5.66 -14.47
CA PHE A 59 -12.24 -4.57 -14.26
C PHE A 59 -13.45 -4.61 -15.22
N ASP A 60 -13.82 -5.77 -15.78
CA ASP A 60 -15.02 -5.95 -16.62
C ASP A 60 -15.16 -4.89 -17.74
N GLY A 61 -14.02 -4.50 -18.32
CA GLY A 61 -13.91 -3.55 -19.44
C GLY A 61 -13.49 -2.11 -19.09
N GLY A 62 -13.43 -1.27 -20.12
CA GLY A 62 -12.87 0.09 -20.04
C GLY A 62 -13.56 1.06 -19.07
N PRO A 63 -14.91 1.10 -18.95
CA PRO A 63 -15.58 2.11 -18.12
C PRO A 63 -15.34 1.98 -16.61
N GLN A 64 -15.26 0.76 -16.08
CA GLN A 64 -15.01 0.55 -14.66
C GLN A 64 -13.54 0.82 -14.33
N LEU A 65 -12.60 0.37 -15.17
CA LEU A 65 -11.20 0.75 -15.04
C LEU A 65 -11.01 2.27 -15.07
N ALA A 66 -11.68 2.98 -15.98
CA ALA A 66 -11.62 4.43 -16.08
C ALA A 66 -12.17 5.13 -14.81
N LYS A 67 -13.25 4.61 -14.21
CA LYS A 67 -13.79 5.12 -12.93
C LYS A 67 -12.79 4.91 -11.79
N VAL A 68 -12.20 3.72 -11.67
CA VAL A 68 -11.20 3.40 -10.64
C VAL A 68 -9.98 4.31 -10.79
N LEU A 69 -9.45 4.47 -12.00
CA LEU A 69 -8.35 5.40 -12.27
C LEU A 69 -8.73 6.84 -11.91
N GLY A 70 -9.95 7.28 -12.20
CA GLY A 70 -10.48 8.58 -11.77
C GLY A 70 -10.43 8.76 -10.25
N TYR A 71 -10.88 7.76 -9.48
CA TYR A 71 -10.83 7.79 -8.02
C TYR A 71 -9.39 7.75 -7.47
N LEU A 72 -8.51 6.94 -8.06
CA LEU A 72 -7.10 6.86 -7.66
C LEU A 72 -6.37 8.19 -7.88
N VAL A 73 -6.59 8.83 -9.04
CA VAL A 73 -6.02 10.15 -9.36
C VAL A 73 -6.53 11.22 -8.38
N GLN A 74 -7.83 11.23 -8.06
CA GLN A 74 -8.42 12.18 -7.11
C GLN A 74 -7.78 12.10 -5.71
N ARG A 75 -7.47 10.89 -5.23
CA ARG A 75 -6.80 10.73 -3.93
C ARG A 75 -5.36 11.25 -3.96
N SER A 76 -4.64 11.06 -5.06
CA SER A 76 -3.23 11.48 -5.20
C SER A 76 -2.99 13.00 -5.34
N ILE A 77 -3.99 13.79 -5.74
CA ILE A 77 -3.81 15.23 -6.08
C ILE A 77 -4.18 16.19 -4.92
N GLY A 78 -4.68 15.70 -3.78
CA GLY A 78 -4.88 16.61 -2.63
C GLY A 78 -5.87 16.20 -1.54
N TYR A 79 -6.55 15.06 -1.68
CA TYR A 79 -7.43 14.51 -0.63
C TYR A 79 -6.82 13.28 0.08
N GLY A 80 -5.54 12.99 -0.17
CA GLY A 80 -4.76 12.01 0.57
C GLY A 80 -4.65 12.36 2.06
N LEU A 81 -4.10 11.44 2.86
CA LEU A 81 -4.10 11.44 4.33
C LEU A 81 -3.69 12.78 5.00
N ARG A 82 -3.02 13.69 4.28
CA ARG A 82 -2.74 15.07 4.71
C ARG A 82 -3.98 15.96 4.89
N TRP A 83 -5.08 15.76 4.14
CA TRP A 83 -6.28 16.60 4.30
C TRP A 83 -7.09 16.28 5.55
N GLN A 84 -6.87 15.12 6.18
CA GLN A 84 -7.37 14.83 7.54
C GLN A 84 -6.63 15.60 8.64
N GLY A 85 -5.49 16.24 8.33
CA GLY A 85 -4.69 17.01 9.29
C GLY A 85 -4.80 18.53 9.17
N SER A 86 -5.63 19.06 8.26
CA SER A 86 -5.83 20.51 8.10
C SER A 86 -7.10 21.05 8.77
N VAL A 87 -7.83 20.20 9.51
CA VAL A 87 -8.82 20.65 10.48
C VAL A 87 -8.13 20.63 11.84
N GLU A 88 -7.38 21.69 12.10
CA GLU A 88 -6.87 22.11 13.41
C GLU A 88 -6.12 21.03 14.22
N ASP A 89 -4.82 21.27 14.41
CA ASP A 89 -3.98 20.59 15.41
C ASP A 89 -4.60 20.73 16.82
N SER A 90 -5.59 19.89 17.11
CA SER A 90 -6.18 19.66 18.41
C SER A 90 -5.61 18.36 18.95
N GLY A 91 -4.30 18.36 19.23
CA GLY A 91 -3.68 17.44 20.19
C GLY A 91 -3.89 15.95 19.93
N ALA A 92 -3.87 15.49 18.67
CA ALA A 92 -3.92 14.06 18.38
C ALA A 92 -2.62 13.40 18.86
N VAL A 93 -2.73 12.63 19.94
CA VAL A 93 -1.65 11.85 20.55
C VAL A 93 -0.96 10.99 19.47
N PRO A 94 0.38 10.90 19.43
CA PRO A 94 1.05 10.01 18.47
C PRO A 94 0.53 8.59 18.67
N ALA A 95 -0.20 8.06 17.69
CA ALA A 95 -0.57 6.66 17.68
C ALA A 95 0.73 5.85 17.83
N VAL A 96 0.77 4.95 18.81
CA VAL A 96 1.88 4.02 19.01
C VAL A 96 2.07 3.28 17.69
N ARG A 97 3.18 3.56 17.01
CA ARG A 97 3.53 2.89 15.76
C ARG A 97 3.99 1.48 16.11
N ASP A 98 3.32 0.50 15.54
CA ASP A 98 3.86 -0.85 15.50
C ASP A 98 5.14 -0.81 14.65
N PRO A 99 6.30 -1.24 15.17
CA PRO A 99 7.54 -1.30 14.39
C PRO A 99 7.44 -2.16 13.13
N ALA A 100 6.51 -3.13 13.09
CA ALA A 100 6.21 -3.92 11.89
C ALA A 100 5.41 -3.13 10.83
N ALA A 101 4.82 -1.99 11.19
CA ALA A 101 4.03 -1.11 10.33
C ALA A 101 4.84 0.07 9.76
N ASP A 102 6.17 0.07 9.89
CA ASP A 102 7.04 1.12 9.38
C ASP A 102 6.90 1.24 7.85
N GLY A 103 6.09 2.21 7.42
CA GLY A 103 5.88 2.56 6.02
C GLY A 103 4.61 1.99 5.37
N TRP A 104 3.72 1.31 6.09
CA TRP A 104 2.47 0.76 5.55
C TRP A 104 1.23 1.27 6.29
N SER A 105 0.12 1.46 5.57
CA SER A 105 -1.19 1.72 6.19
C SER A 105 -1.78 0.42 6.76
N PRO A 106 -2.61 0.48 7.82
CA PRO A 106 -3.27 -0.71 8.35
C PRO A 106 -4.10 -1.47 7.30
N SER A 107 -4.78 -0.75 6.41
CA SER A 107 -5.56 -1.34 5.31
C SER A 107 -4.68 -2.03 4.28
N ALA A 108 -3.48 -1.49 4.01
CA ALA A 108 -2.53 -2.12 3.09
C ALA A 108 -1.93 -3.39 3.70
N LEU A 109 -1.58 -3.39 4.99
CA LEU A 109 -1.15 -4.60 5.69
C LEU A 109 -2.23 -5.68 5.65
N ALA A 110 -3.47 -5.34 6.01
CA ALA A 110 -4.59 -6.28 5.97
C ALA A 110 -4.83 -6.86 4.56
N ALA A 111 -4.67 -6.04 3.52
CA ALA A 111 -4.79 -6.51 2.13
C ALA A 111 -3.67 -7.47 1.73
N MET A 112 -2.42 -7.20 2.15
CA MET A 112 -1.28 -8.09 1.90
C MET A 112 -1.43 -9.41 2.65
N ASP A 113 -1.89 -9.39 3.90
CA ASP A 113 -2.15 -10.59 4.69
C ASP A 113 -3.25 -11.46 4.05
N ASP A 114 -4.35 -10.84 3.59
CA ASP A 114 -5.42 -11.55 2.87
C ASP A 114 -4.91 -12.14 1.53
N ALA A 115 -4.05 -11.41 0.81
CA ALA A 115 -3.45 -11.89 -0.43
C ALA A 115 -2.54 -13.11 -0.17
N LEU A 116 -1.68 -13.06 0.85
CA LEU A 116 -0.82 -14.18 1.26
C LEU A 116 -1.65 -15.39 1.71
N TYR A 117 -2.71 -15.16 2.48
CA TYR A 117 -3.63 -16.23 2.90
C TYR A 117 -4.29 -16.91 1.69
N ARG A 118 -4.72 -16.14 0.69
CA ARG A 118 -5.33 -16.67 -0.54
C ARG A 118 -4.32 -17.44 -1.39
N ALA A 119 -3.10 -16.95 -1.53
CA ALA A 119 -2.03 -17.65 -2.27
C ALA A 119 -1.73 -19.01 -1.64
N ALA A 120 -1.54 -19.03 -0.31
CA ALA A 120 -1.34 -20.28 0.44
C ALA A 120 -2.52 -21.25 0.28
N SER A 121 -3.77 -20.75 0.25
CA SER A 121 -4.95 -21.59 0.04
C SER A 121 -5.04 -22.22 -1.35
N ARG A 122 -4.34 -21.66 -2.34
CA ARG A 122 -4.28 -22.16 -3.73
C ARG A 122 -3.12 -23.13 -3.97
N GLY A 123 -2.22 -23.30 -2.98
CA GLY A 123 -1.00 -24.09 -3.14
C GLY A 123 0.07 -23.40 -3.99
N GLU A 124 -0.01 -22.07 -4.09
CA GLU A 124 0.99 -21.22 -4.75
C GLU A 124 1.97 -20.75 -3.67
N ASP A 125 3.10 -21.46 -3.53
CA ASP A 125 4.25 -21.11 -2.67
C ASP A 125 5.33 -20.37 -3.46
#